data_AF-A0A9E4GJ26-F1
#
_entry.id   AF-A0A9E4GJ26-F1
#
_cell.length_a   1.000
_cell.length_b   1.000
_cell.length_c   1.000
_cell.angle_alpha   90.00
_cell.angle_beta   90.00
_cell.angle_gamma   90.00
#
_symmetry.space_group_name_H-M   'P 1'
#
loop_
_entity.id
_entity.type
_entity.pdbx_description
1 polymer ?
#
loop_
_entity_poly.entity_id
_entity_poly.type
_entity_poly.pdbx_seq_one_letter_code
_entity_poly.pdbx_strand_id
1 'polypeptide(L)'
;MWKYLITASLLTLGTLALSQAESTPHRSPATPSEPPSAAQSADLPPTLPPAMFTGTVRQAYQVAADMPGVLAELNCHCGCDSSQGHRNLLDCFSDTHAVG
;
A
#
# COMPACT_ATOMS: atom_id res chain seq x y z
N MET A 1 -45.40 -29.37 15.03
CA MET A 1 -44.10 -30.08 15.09
C MET A 1 -43.11 -29.67 13.99
N TRP A 2 -43.53 -29.19 12.81
CA TRP A 2 -42.61 -28.70 11.76
C TRP A 2 -41.83 -27.42 12.15
N LYS A 3 -42.47 -26.48 12.86
CA LYS A 3 -41.90 -25.14 13.14
C LYS A 3 -40.57 -25.15 13.91
N TYR A 4 -40.30 -26.18 14.71
CA TYR A 4 -39.09 -26.28 15.55
C TYR A 4 -37.89 -26.91 14.83
N LEU A 5 -38.08 -27.43 13.61
CA LEU A 5 -36.98 -27.95 12.78
C LEU A 5 -36.28 -26.85 11.96
N ILE A 6 -36.85 -25.64 11.87
CA ILE A 6 -36.23 -24.50 11.18
C ILE A 6 -35.33 -23.70 12.14
N THR A 7 -35.65 -23.69 13.44
CA THR A 7 -34.87 -22.95 14.45
C THR A 7 -33.55 -23.61 14.82
N ALA A 8 -33.38 -24.91 14.56
CA ALA A 8 -32.16 -25.65 14.89
C ALA A 8 -31.00 -25.43 13.89
N SER A 9 -31.27 -24.90 12.69
CA SER A 9 -30.21 -24.63 11.69
C SER A 9 -29.50 -23.28 11.89
N LEU A 10 -30.00 -22.40 12.76
CA LEU A 10 -29.41 -21.06 12.96
C LEU A 10 -28.29 -21.01 14.02
N LEU A 11 -28.04 -22.09 14.77
CA LEU A 11 -26.99 -22.11 15.81
C LEU A 11 -25.68 -22.81 15.41
N THR A 12 -25.57 -23.44 14.24
CA THR A 12 -24.31 -24.07 13.77
C THR A 12 -23.58 -23.29 12.67
N LEU A 13 -24.17 -22.25 12.08
CA LEU A 13 -23.52 -21.39 11.07
C LEU A 13 -22.75 -20.19 11.65
N GLY A 14 -22.76 -19.98 12.97
CA GLY A 14 -22.16 -18.81 13.62
C GLY A 14 -20.65 -18.86 13.86
N THR A 15 -20.00 -20.04 13.74
CA THR A 15 -18.58 -20.19 14.10
C THR A 15 -17.61 -20.28 12.91
N LEU A 16 -18.08 -20.45 11.68
CA LEU A 16 -17.20 -20.45 10.49
C LEU A 16 -16.88 -19.04 9.94
N ALA A 17 -17.49 -17.98 10.47
CA ALA A 17 -17.26 -16.62 9.96
C ALA A 17 -16.04 -15.90 10.57
N LEU A 18 -15.35 -16.49 11.56
CA LEU A 18 -14.16 -15.90 12.17
C LEU A 18 -12.85 -16.63 11.87
N SER A 19 -12.88 -17.72 11.09
CA SER A 19 -11.67 -18.48 10.77
C SER A 19 -11.16 -18.10 9.39
N GLN A 20 -9.97 -17.49 9.38
CA GLN A 20 -9.06 -17.34 8.24
C GLN A 20 -9.27 -16.11 7.35
N ALA A 21 -9.16 -14.92 7.95
CA ALA A 21 -8.29 -13.91 7.37
C ALA A 21 -6.84 -14.43 7.45
N GLU A 22 -6.52 -15.47 6.67
CA GLU A 22 -5.17 -15.98 6.58
C GLU A 22 -4.37 -14.93 5.83
N SER A 23 -3.48 -14.27 6.56
CA SER A 23 -2.35 -13.59 5.97
C SER A 23 -1.65 -14.61 5.07
N THR A 24 -1.81 -14.47 3.75
CA THR A 24 -0.88 -15.13 2.84
C THR A 24 0.51 -14.72 3.29
N PRO A 25 1.43 -15.66 3.54
CA PRO A 25 2.82 -15.29 3.67
C PRO A 25 3.20 -14.76 2.28
N HIS A 26 3.23 -13.45 2.13
CA HIS A 26 3.87 -12.82 0.98
C HIS A 26 5.38 -12.98 1.17
N ARG A 27 5.86 -14.22 1.04
CA ARG A 27 7.25 -14.50 0.73
C ARG A 27 7.30 -14.66 -0.78
N SER A 28 7.27 -13.53 -1.48
CA SER A 28 8.07 -13.45 -2.70
C SER A 28 9.49 -13.85 -2.29
N PRO A 29 10.18 -14.75 -3.01
CA PRO A 29 11.62 -14.80 -2.91
C PRO A 29 12.07 -13.38 -3.23
N ALA A 30 12.61 -12.67 -2.24
CA ALA A 30 13.36 -11.47 -2.50
C ALA A 30 14.60 -11.93 -3.27
N THR A 31 14.45 -12.12 -4.59
CA THR A 31 15.55 -11.89 -5.51
C THR A 31 16.11 -10.54 -5.10
N PRO A 32 17.42 -10.41 -4.82
CA PRO A 32 18.02 -9.11 -4.67
C PRO A 32 17.67 -8.31 -5.93
N SER A 33 16.71 -7.41 -5.82
CA SER A 33 16.37 -6.50 -6.90
C SER A 33 17.62 -5.64 -7.06
N GLU A 34 18.30 -5.79 -8.19
CA GLU A 34 19.30 -4.84 -8.63
C GLU A 34 18.72 -3.42 -8.40
N PRO A 35 19.44 -2.53 -7.70
CA PRO A 35 18.93 -1.17 -7.49
C PRO A 35 18.51 -0.59 -8.84
N PRO A 36 17.39 0.14 -8.90
CA PRO A 36 16.89 0.66 -10.16
C PRO A 36 17.99 1.45 -10.84
N SER A 37 18.31 1.09 -12.09
CA SER A 37 19.28 1.83 -12.90
C SER A 37 18.78 3.25 -13.09
N ALA A 38 19.69 4.23 -13.16
CA ALA A 38 19.32 5.64 -13.39
C ALA A 38 18.43 5.84 -14.63
N ALA A 39 18.50 4.94 -15.61
CA ALA A 39 17.61 4.93 -16.77
C ALA A 39 16.15 4.55 -16.42
N GLN A 40 15.93 3.62 -15.48
CA GLN A 40 14.59 3.24 -15.00
C GLN A 40 13.95 4.36 -14.17
N SER A 41 14.76 5.21 -13.55
CA SER A 41 14.28 6.38 -12.81
C SER A 41 13.75 7.49 -13.72
N ALA A 42 14.21 7.57 -14.97
CA ALA A 42 13.83 8.62 -15.91
C ALA A 42 12.38 8.52 -16.40
N ASP A 43 11.79 7.31 -16.39
CA ASP A 43 10.40 7.07 -16.80
C ASP A 43 9.41 7.13 -15.61
N LEU A 44 9.89 7.34 -14.40
CA LEU A 44 9.05 7.40 -13.20
C LEU A 44 8.51 8.82 -12.97
N PRO A 45 7.28 8.95 -12.42
CA PRO A 45 6.72 10.26 -12.11
C PRO A 45 7.58 11.00 -11.08
N PRO A 46 7.75 12.33 -11.22
CA PRO A 46 8.54 13.12 -10.28
C PRO A 46 7.80 13.29 -8.94
N THR A 47 8.57 13.44 -7.87
CA THR A 47 8.07 13.85 -6.55
C THR A 47 8.09 15.37 -6.40
N LEU A 48 7.39 15.92 -5.40
CA LEU A 48 7.55 17.33 -5.05
C LEU A 48 8.95 17.63 -4.53
N PRO A 49 9.51 18.83 -4.81
CA PRO A 49 10.84 19.22 -4.34
C PRO A 49 10.94 19.19 -2.80
N PRO A 50 11.94 18.53 -2.20
CA PRO A 50 12.12 18.48 -0.75
C PRO A 50 12.24 19.86 -0.10
N ALA A 51 12.75 20.85 -0.85
CA ALA A 51 12.89 22.24 -0.41
C ALA A 51 11.57 22.93 -0.07
N MET A 52 10.42 22.37 -0.48
CA MET A 52 9.11 22.86 -0.09
C MET A 52 8.75 22.55 1.37
N PHE A 53 9.48 21.65 2.01
CA PHE A 53 9.14 21.11 3.33
C PHE A 53 10.27 21.34 4.34
N THR A 54 9.97 21.05 5.61
CA THR A 54 10.95 21.12 6.71
C THR A 54 10.91 19.85 7.54
N GLY A 55 11.89 19.69 8.44
CA GLY A 55 11.94 18.56 9.38
C GLY A 55 11.94 17.19 8.70
N THR A 56 11.19 16.26 9.29
CA THR A 56 11.03 14.87 8.81
C THR A 56 10.32 14.79 7.48
N VAL A 57 9.40 15.71 7.19
CA VAL A 57 8.68 15.76 5.90
C VAL A 57 9.68 16.01 4.77
N ARG A 58 10.57 17.00 4.92
CA ARG A 58 11.65 17.22 3.93
C ARG A 58 12.50 15.97 3.72
N GLN A 59 12.87 15.28 4.80
CA GLN A 59 13.67 14.06 4.71
C GLN A 59 12.93 12.95 3.95
N ALA A 60 11.62 12.81 4.16
CA ALA A 60 10.79 11.85 3.43
C ALA A 60 10.76 12.14 1.92
N TYR A 61 10.54 13.40 1.53
CA TYR A 61 10.57 13.78 0.10
C TYR A 61 11.98 13.62 -0.51
N GLN A 62 13.05 13.83 0.27
CA GLN A 62 14.43 13.59 -0.19
C GLN A 62 14.62 12.11 -0.53
N VAL A 63 14.24 11.21 0.38
CA VAL A 63 14.30 9.76 0.16
C VAL A 63 13.47 9.34 -1.05
N ALA A 64 12.29 9.92 -1.21
CA ALA A 64 11.42 9.65 -2.34
C ALA A 64 12.04 10.06 -3.68
N ALA A 65 12.73 11.21 -3.71
CA ALA A 65 13.47 11.69 -4.89
C ALA A 65 14.74 10.86 -5.18
N ASP A 66 15.43 10.38 -4.15
CA ASP A 66 16.68 9.63 -4.29
C ASP A 66 16.44 8.17 -4.73
N MET A 67 15.28 7.59 -4.41
CA MET A 67 14.95 6.18 -4.69
C MET A 67 13.55 5.97 -5.28
N PRO A 68 13.19 6.65 -6.39
CA PRO A 68 11.83 6.60 -6.92
C PRO A 68 11.39 5.19 -7.32
N GLY A 69 12.31 4.35 -7.82
CA GLY A 69 11.99 2.97 -8.21
C GLY A 69 11.62 2.08 -7.03
N VAL A 70 12.20 2.30 -5.85
CA VAL A 70 11.80 1.58 -4.63
C VAL A 70 10.38 1.96 -4.24
N LEU A 71 10.06 3.26 -4.24
CA LEU A 71 8.73 3.73 -3.91
C LEU A 71 7.67 3.30 -4.95
N ALA A 72 8.06 3.15 -6.21
CA ALA A 72 7.17 2.67 -7.26
C ALA A 72 6.73 1.21 -7.07
N GLU A 73 7.54 0.40 -6.39
CA GLU A 73 7.26 -1.01 -6.06
C GLU A 73 6.44 -1.16 -4.77
N LEU A 74 6.41 -0.14 -3.92
CA LEU A 74 5.71 -0.18 -2.64
C LEU A 74 4.26 0.30 -2.78
N ASN A 75 3.35 -0.41 -2.13
CA ASN A 75 1.97 0.05 -2.03
C ASN A 75 1.86 1.24 -1.07
N CYS A 76 0.98 2.19 -1.37
CA CYS A 76 0.66 3.28 -0.46
C CYS A 76 -0.40 2.78 0.54
N HIS A 77 -0.14 2.91 1.85
CA HIS A 77 -1.02 2.36 2.89
C HIS A 77 -2.18 3.30 3.30
N CYS A 78 -2.30 4.45 2.63
CA CYS A 78 -3.32 5.46 2.92
C CYS A 78 -4.71 5.12 2.39
N GLY A 79 -4.84 4.18 1.44
CA GLY A 79 -6.11 3.87 0.77
C GLY A 79 -6.63 5.00 -0.14
N CYS A 80 -5.71 5.78 -0.71
CA CYS A 80 -6.01 6.95 -1.54
C CYS A 80 -6.17 6.61 -3.04
N ASP A 81 -6.08 5.35 -3.43
CA ASP A 81 -6.16 4.89 -4.81
C ASP A 81 -7.45 5.33 -5.51
N SER A 82 -8.58 5.21 -4.82
CA SER A 82 -9.90 5.51 -5.39
C SER A 82 -10.30 6.98 -5.23
N SER A 83 -9.68 7.72 -4.30
CA SER A 83 -10.00 9.13 -4.02
C SER A 83 -9.06 10.12 -4.72
N GLN A 84 -7.77 9.80 -4.78
CA GLN A 84 -6.72 10.65 -5.33
C GLN A 84 -6.13 10.09 -6.63
N GLY A 85 -6.40 8.82 -6.96
CA GLY A 85 -5.87 8.18 -8.16
C GLY A 85 -4.40 7.76 -8.05
N HIS A 86 -3.82 7.75 -6.84
CA HIS A 86 -2.44 7.29 -6.61
C HIS A 86 -2.35 5.76 -6.74
N ARG A 87 -1.37 5.26 -7.50
CA ARG A 87 -1.24 3.82 -7.79
C ARG A 87 -0.24 3.10 -6.89
N ASN A 88 0.73 3.82 -6.35
CA ASN A 88 1.80 3.30 -5.48
C ASN A 88 2.31 4.40 -4.56
N LEU A 89 3.29 4.07 -3.71
CA LEU A 89 3.86 5.02 -2.75
C LEU A 89 4.54 6.20 -3.46
N LEU A 90 5.14 6.01 -4.64
CA LEU A 90 5.75 7.12 -5.38
C LEU A 90 4.72 8.17 -5.80
N ASP A 91 3.56 7.75 -6.30
CA ASP A 91 2.47 8.65 -6.66
C ASP A 91 2.01 9.49 -5.44
N CYS A 92 2.04 8.93 -4.23
CA CYS A 92 1.72 9.67 -2.98
C CYS A 92 2.68 10.85 -2.70
N PHE A 93 3.91 10.83 -3.24
CA PHE A 93 4.89 11.93 -3.13
C PHE A 93 4.85 12.92 -4.31
N SER A 94 3.95 12.72 -5.28
CA SER A 94 3.79 13.64 -6.43
C SER A 94 2.99 14.90 -6.09
N ASP A 95 2.27 14.88 -4.97
CA ASP A 95 1.54 16.01 -4.40
C ASP A 95 1.79 16.09 -2.89
N THR A 96 1.04 16.93 -2.18
CA THR A 96 1.23 17.13 -0.74
C THR A 96 0.60 16.04 0.13
N HIS A 97 0.02 14.97 -0.43
CA HIS A 97 -0.70 13.97 0.36
C HIS A 97 0.23 13.17 1.30
N ALA A 98 1.50 12.97 0.93
CA ALA A 98 2.49 12.30 1.79
C ALA A 98 2.84 13.04 3.10
N VAL A 99 2.28 14.24 3.35
CA VAL A 99 2.51 14.98 4.61
C VAL A 99 1.60 14.55 5.77
N GLY A 100 0.54 13.76 5.51
CA GLY A 100 -0.42 13.27 6.51
C GLY A 100 -1.85 13.71 6.28
#